data_AF-E0MM24-F1
#
_entry.id   AF-E0MM24-F1
#
_cell.length_a   1.000
_cell.length_b   1.000
_cell.length_c   1.000
_cell.angle_alpha   90.00
_cell.angle_beta   90.00
_cell.angle_gamma   90.00
#
_symmetry.space_group_name_H-M   'P 1'
#
loop_
_entity.id
_entity.type
_entity.pdbx_description
1 polymer ?
#
loop_
_entity_poly.entity_id
_entity_poly.type
_entity_poly.pdbx_seq_one_letter_code
_entity_poly.pdbx_strand_id
1 'polypeptide(L)'
;MTDSNRTSPNFSTKIQALEARSQDLSISPKKQGDASRSAEALERVHAAYQKTGLGKLDLVPLPASRPKLDIQGVTISLTLGCQVRGQFKGNPAVGALTVLFNKSEASASARDERARTAAALSLIYATEHLGGHGKAVAKLCLAYDVFRGTVTTCPSQIARRIANMEATCEEVALRWPAVKVPDDYDGPPIV
;
A
#
# COMPACT_ATOMS: atom_id res chain seq x y z
N MET A 1 -3.09 26.66 -4.71
CA MET A 1 -3.68 26.53 -6.05
C MET A 1 -4.09 25.09 -6.24
N THR A 2 -5.38 24.79 -6.10
CA THR A 2 -5.95 23.49 -6.46
C THR A 2 -6.13 23.47 -7.96
N ASP A 3 -5.49 22.51 -8.62
CA ASP A 3 -5.60 22.29 -10.05
C ASP A 3 -7.01 21.75 -10.36
N SER A 4 -7.94 22.66 -10.67
CA SER A 4 -9.38 22.38 -10.81
C SER A 4 -9.75 21.59 -12.06
N ASN A 5 -8.78 21.00 -12.77
CA ASN A 5 -9.00 20.33 -14.06
C ASN A 5 -8.52 18.87 -14.07
N ARG A 6 -8.59 18.18 -12.93
CA ARG A 6 -8.28 16.74 -12.87
C ARG A 6 -9.41 15.93 -13.47
N THR A 7 -9.20 15.47 -14.70
CA THR A 7 -10.06 14.48 -15.35
C THR A 7 -10.20 13.26 -14.45
N SER A 8 -11.43 12.86 -14.13
CA SER A 8 -11.67 11.65 -13.37
C SER A 8 -11.13 10.43 -14.14
N PRO A 9 -10.53 9.44 -13.47
CA PRO A 9 -10.04 8.25 -14.15
C PRO A 9 -11.17 7.55 -14.89
N ASN A 10 -10.94 7.13 -16.14
CA ASN A 10 -11.92 6.36 -16.91
C ASN A 10 -11.91 4.89 -16.44
N PHE A 11 -12.56 4.64 -15.31
CA PHE A 11 -12.68 3.31 -14.71
C PHE A 11 -13.45 2.35 -15.64
N SER A 12 -14.56 2.79 -16.23
CA SER A 12 -15.43 1.94 -17.04
C SER A 12 -14.71 1.28 -18.21
N THR A 13 -13.93 2.04 -18.99
CA THR A 13 -13.16 1.48 -20.11
C THR A 13 -12.10 0.48 -19.63
N LYS A 14 -11.47 0.71 -18.47
CA LYS A 14 -10.46 -0.19 -17.91
C LYS A 14 -11.07 -1.47 -17.35
N ILE A 15 -12.25 -1.39 -16.73
CA ILE A 15 -13.01 -2.56 -16.26
C ILE A 15 -13.38 -3.43 -17.46
N GLN A 16 -14.01 -2.85 -18.49
CA GLN A 16 -14.39 -3.56 -19.72
C GLN A 16 -13.20 -4.26 -20.40
N ALA A 17 -12.03 -3.62 -20.45
CA ALA A 17 -10.83 -4.23 -21.01
C ALA A 17 -10.35 -5.45 -20.20
N LEU A 18 -10.48 -5.42 -18.88
CA LEU A 18 -10.12 -6.54 -18.01
C LEU A 18 -11.15 -7.67 -18.09
N GLU A 19 -12.44 -7.35 -18.19
CA GLU A 19 -13.51 -8.32 -18.40
C GLU A 19 -13.33 -9.05 -19.74
N ALA A 20 -13.11 -8.31 -20.83
CA ALA A 20 -12.83 -8.90 -22.14
C ALA A 20 -11.59 -9.82 -22.08
N ARG A 21 -10.52 -9.37 -21.43
CA ARG A 21 -9.31 -10.19 -21.23
C ARG A 21 -9.58 -11.43 -20.39
N SER A 22 -10.51 -11.40 -19.45
CA SER A 22 -10.85 -12.57 -18.63
C SER A 22 -11.57 -13.67 -19.42
N GLN A 23 -12.22 -13.31 -20.53
CA GLN A 23 -12.94 -14.22 -21.42
C GLN A 23 -12.10 -14.68 -22.63
N ASP A 24 -10.89 -14.15 -22.79
CA ASP A 24 -10.00 -14.47 -23.90
C ASP A 24 -9.43 -15.89 -23.76
N LEU A 25 -9.91 -16.81 -24.58
CA LEU A 25 -9.47 -18.22 -24.58
C LEU A 25 -8.04 -18.42 -25.10
N SER A 26 -7.42 -17.40 -25.71
CA SER A 26 -6.03 -17.48 -26.20
C SER A 26 -4.98 -17.33 -25.11
N ILE A 27 -5.35 -16.84 -23.93
CA ILE A 27 -4.45 -16.68 -22.78
C ILE A 27 -4.64 -17.79 -21.76
N SER A 28 -3.63 -18.00 -20.91
CA SER A 28 -3.68 -19.06 -19.90
C SER A 28 -4.78 -18.82 -18.84
N PRO A 29 -5.35 -19.88 -18.24
CA PRO A 29 -6.36 -19.77 -17.20
C PRO A 29 -5.94 -18.89 -16.01
N LYS A 30 -4.64 -18.89 -15.66
CA LYS A 30 -4.08 -18.00 -14.63
C LYS A 30 -4.26 -16.53 -15.01
N LYS A 31 -3.92 -16.15 -16.25
CA LYS A 31 -4.05 -14.76 -16.74
C LYS A 31 -5.52 -14.33 -16.85
N GLN A 32 -6.42 -15.24 -17.22
CA GLN A 32 -7.87 -14.99 -17.21
C GLN A 32 -8.37 -14.70 -15.79
N GLY A 33 -8.00 -15.54 -14.82
CA GLY A 33 -8.34 -15.35 -13.41
C GLY A 33 -7.76 -14.06 -12.83
N ASP A 34 -6.54 -13.69 -13.19
CA ASP A 34 -5.93 -12.41 -12.79
C ASP A 34 -6.69 -11.21 -13.35
N ALA A 35 -7.13 -11.28 -14.62
CA ALA A 35 -7.91 -10.22 -15.24
C ALA A 35 -9.29 -10.07 -14.57
N SER A 36 -9.99 -11.18 -14.30
CA SER A 36 -11.28 -11.18 -13.60
C SER A 36 -11.17 -10.57 -12.19
N ARG A 37 -10.18 -10.98 -11.38
CA ARG A 37 -9.94 -10.41 -10.05
C ARG A 37 -9.58 -8.92 -10.09
N SER A 38 -8.86 -8.50 -11.14
CA SER A 38 -8.49 -7.10 -11.33
C SER A 38 -9.70 -6.24 -11.71
N ALA A 39 -10.60 -6.76 -12.55
CA ALA A 39 -11.86 -6.10 -12.89
C ALA A 39 -12.71 -5.88 -11.63
N GLU A 40 -12.93 -6.93 -10.83
CA GLU A 40 -13.65 -6.85 -9.56
C GLU A 40 -13.02 -5.82 -8.62
N ALA A 41 -11.70 -5.83 -8.46
CA ALA A 41 -11.01 -4.85 -7.62
C ALA A 41 -11.25 -3.42 -8.12
N LEU A 42 -11.17 -3.20 -9.43
CA LEU A 42 -11.33 -1.88 -10.03
C LEU A 42 -12.77 -1.36 -9.94
N GLU A 43 -13.78 -2.23 -10.00
CA GLU A 43 -15.17 -1.91 -9.72
C GLU A 43 -15.35 -1.42 -8.28
N ARG A 44 -14.72 -2.09 -7.31
CA ARG A 44 -14.76 -1.66 -5.89
C ARG A 44 -14.11 -0.29 -5.73
N VAL A 45 -13.00 -0.03 -6.43
CA VAL A 45 -12.40 1.31 -6.45
C VAL A 45 -13.34 2.33 -7.04
N HIS A 46 -13.90 2.04 -8.22
CA HIS A 46 -14.80 2.95 -8.92
C HIS A 46 -16.00 3.34 -8.03
N ALA A 47 -16.63 2.37 -7.38
CA ALA A 47 -17.77 2.59 -6.49
C ALA A 47 -17.41 3.43 -5.24
N ALA A 48 -16.17 3.34 -4.75
CA ALA A 48 -15.70 4.02 -3.55
C ALA A 48 -14.95 5.34 -3.83
N TYR A 49 -14.56 5.61 -5.08
CA TYR A 49 -13.58 6.66 -5.43
C TYR A 49 -13.99 8.06 -4.95
N GLN A 50 -15.25 8.43 -5.15
CA GLN A 50 -15.74 9.75 -4.71
C GLN A 50 -15.91 9.84 -3.19
N LYS A 51 -16.39 8.76 -2.56
CA LYS A 51 -16.66 8.72 -1.10
C LYS A 51 -15.39 8.72 -0.26
N THR A 52 -14.33 8.11 -0.78
CA THR A 52 -13.02 8.00 -0.09
C THR A 52 -12.20 9.28 -0.13
N GLY A 53 -12.56 10.24 -1.00
CA GLY A 53 -11.80 11.47 -1.18
C GLY A 53 -10.48 11.28 -1.93
N LEU A 54 -10.21 10.09 -2.48
CA LEU A 54 -8.98 9.81 -3.24
C LEU A 54 -8.78 10.77 -4.42
N GLY A 55 -9.86 11.15 -5.11
CA GLY A 55 -9.81 12.12 -6.21
C GLY A 55 -9.40 13.54 -5.80
N LYS A 56 -9.40 13.86 -4.50
CA LYS A 56 -8.97 15.16 -3.96
C LYS A 56 -7.48 15.19 -3.59
N LEU A 57 -6.82 14.03 -3.57
CA LEU A 57 -5.42 13.91 -3.19
C LEU A 57 -4.50 14.14 -4.38
N ASP A 58 -3.37 14.79 -4.15
CA ASP A 58 -2.29 14.84 -5.14
C ASP A 58 -1.48 13.54 -5.13
N LEU A 59 -1.91 12.59 -5.97
CA LEU A 59 -1.29 11.27 -6.09
C LEU A 59 -0.28 11.27 -7.25
N VAL A 60 0.98 10.99 -6.94
CA VAL A 60 2.08 10.96 -7.90
C VAL A 60 2.70 9.55 -7.93
N PRO A 61 2.94 8.95 -9.10
CA PRO A 61 3.62 7.67 -9.19
C PRO A 61 4.96 7.69 -8.45
N LEU A 62 5.25 6.60 -7.73
CA LEU A 62 6.58 6.40 -7.17
C LEU A 62 7.57 5.95 -8.26
N PRO A 63 8.87 6.22 -8.10
CA PRO A 63 9.88 5.67 -8.99
C PRO A 63 9.84 4.14 -9.05
N ALA A 64 10.35 3.59 -10.16
CA ALA A 64 10.38 2.15 -10.38
C ALA A 64 11.28 1.43 -9.36
N SER A 65 12.45 2.01 -9.07
CA SER A 65 13.31 1.57 -7.97
C SER A 65 12.76 2.09 -6.64
N ARG A 66 12.50 1.17 -5.71
CA ARG A 66 11.94 1.48 -4.40
C ARG A 66 12.91 0.97 -3.34
N PRO A 67 13.55 1.86 -2.55
CA PRO A 67 14.39 1.43 -1.45
C PRO A 67 13.58 0.59 -0.46
N LYS A 68 14.26 -0.36 0.17
CA LYS A 68 13.69 -1.15 1.26
C LYS A 68 13.83 -0.36 2.57
N LEU A 69 12.98 -0.66 3.53
CA LEU A 69 13.18 -0.19 4.91
C LEU A 69 14.11 -1.16 5.61
N ASP A 70 14.93 -0.64 6.51
CA ASP A 70 15.63 -1.46 7.49
C ASP A 70 15.08 -1.10 8.87
N ILE A 71 14.47 -2.06 9.56
CA ILE A 71 13.92 -1.86 10.89
C ILE A 71 14.57 -2.91 11.80
N GLN A 72 15.44 -2.47 12.70
CA GLN A 72 16.12 -3.32 13.68
C GLN A 72 16.77 -4.57 13.06
N GLY A 73 17.48 -4.40 11.94
CA GLY A 73 18.17 -5.50 11.25
C GLY A 73 17.27 -6.39 10.40
N VAL A 74 15.98 -6.06 10.28
CA VAL A 74 15.05 -6.69 9.35
C VAL A 74 14.84 -5.79 8.15
N THR A 75 15.24 -6.28 6.98
CA THR A 75 14.98 -5.61 5.72
C THR A 75 13.55 -5.86 5.24
N ILE A 76 12.74 -4.80 5.16
CA ILE A 76 11.31 -4.86 4.79
C ILE A 76 11.11 -4.27 3.40
N SER A 77 10.48 -5.04 2.51
CA SER A 77 10.05 -4.56 1.19
C SER A 77 8.60 -4.11 1.26
N LEU A 78 8.35 -2.83 0.99
CA LEU A 78 7.01 -2.23 1.07
C LEU A 78 6.45 -1.94 -0.33
N THR A 79 5.29 -2.52 -0.64
CA THR A 79 4.58 -2.25 -1.90
C THR A 79 3.67 -1.03 -1.74
N LEU A 80 4.22 0.14 -2.02
CA LEU A 80 3.48 1.39 -2.08
C LEU A 80 2.81 1.57 -3.45
N GLY A 81 1.61 2.13 -3.47
CA GLY A 81 0.90 2.49 -4.69
C GLY A 81 1.44 3.77 -5.31
N CYS A 82 1.48 4.84 -4.51
CA CYS A 82 1.88 6.17 -4.96
C CYS A 82 2.36 7.06 -3.80
N GLN A 83 3.03 8.15 -4.16
CA GLN A 83 3.31 9.28 -3.29
C GLN A 83 2.06 10.16 -3.17
N VAL A 84 1.80 10.68 -1.97
CA VAL A 84 0.76 11.67 -1.71
C VAL A 84 1.44 13.00 -1.40
N ARG A 85 1.17 14.03 -2.21
CA ARG A 85 1.70 15.39 -2.00
C ARG A 85 0.66 16.29 -1.35
N GLY A 86 1.14 17.29 -0.64
CA GLY A 86 0.30 18.28 0.01
C GLY A 86 1.10 19.40 0.64
N GLN A 87 0.48 20.07 1.60
CA GLN A 87 1.13 21.10 2.41
C GLN A 87 0.88 20.85 3.89
N PHE A 88 1.84 21.22 4.73
CA PHE A 88 1.72 21.21 6.17
C PHE A 88 2.35 22.47 6.75
N LYS A 89 1.54 23.27 7.45
CA LYS A 89 1.95 24.58 7.99
C LYS A 89 2.61 25.45 6.92
N GLY A 90 1.99 25.55 5.74
CA GLY A 90 2.46 26.36 4.61
C GLY A 90 3.66 25.80 3.84
N ASN A 91 4.27 24.69 4.29
CA ASN A 91 5.43 24.10 3.64
C ASN A 91 5.04 22.85 2.84
N PRO A 92 5.79 22.50 1.77
CA PRO A 92 5.61 21.24 1.05
C PRO A 92 5.66 20.04 2.00
N ALA A 93 4.68 19.16 1.87
CA ALA A 93 4.56 17.95 2.67
C ALA A 93 4.30 16.73 1.79
N VAL A 94 4.71 15.58 2.29
CA VAL A 94 4.62 14.31 1.57
C VAL A 94 4.12 13.20 2.47
N GLY A 95 3.53 12.18 1.85
CA GLY A 95 3.27 10.88 2.42
C GLY A 95 3.22 9.83 1.32
N ALA A 96 2.75 8.63 1.65
CA ALA A 96 2.58 7.56 0.69
C ALA A 96 1.27 6.80 0.93
N LEU A 97 0.71 6.24 -0.14
CA LEU A 97 -0.50 5.43 -0.10
C LEU A 97 -0.16 3.97 -0.36
N THR A 98 -0.55 3.10 0.57
CA THR A 98 -0.49 1.65 0.43
C THR A 98 -1.86 1.12 0.00
N VAL A 99 -1.91 0.21 -0.97
CA VAL A 99 -3.14 -0.44 -1.41
C VAL A 99 -3.24 -1.83 -0.77
N LEU A 100 -4.36 -2.11 -0.11
CA LEU A 100 -4.63 -3.36 0.58
C LEU A 100 -5.75 -4.13 -0.10
N PHE A 101 -5.53 -5.44 -0.32
CA PHE A 101 -6.49 -6.37 -0.91
C PHE A 101 -6.97 -7.38 0.14
N ASN A 102 -7.61 -6.90 1.21
CA ASN A 102 -8.06 -7.75 2.33
C ASN A 102 -9.37 -8.49 2.02
N LYS A 103 -9.43 -9.27 0.94
CA LYS A 103 -10.68 -9.95 0.52
C LYS A 103 -11.14 -11.03 1.50
N SER A 104 -10.20 -11.77 2.09
CA SER A 104 -10.46 -12.96 2.92
C SER A 104 -10.47 -12.71 4.42
N GLU A 105 -10.09 -11.51 4.87
CA GLU A 105 -10.08 -11.20 6.31
C GLU A 105 -11.51 -10.91 6.79
N ALA A 106 -12.04 -11.80 7.64
CA ALA A 106 -13.38 -11.68 8.20
C ALA A 106 -13.42 -10.76 9.44
N SER A 107 -12.32 -10.64 10.18
CA SER A 107 -12.25 -9.81 11.38
C SER A 107 -12.09 -8.34 11.02
N ALA A 108 -13.12 -7.54 11.30
CA ALA A 108 -13.07 -6.09 11.09
C ALA A 108 -11.92 -5.44 11.88
N SER A 109 -11.68 -5.88 13.12
CA SER A 109 -10.60 -5.34 13.97
C SER A 109 -9.21 -5.68 13.41
N ALA A 110 -9.02 -6.90 12.89
CA ALA A 110 -7.76 -7.29 12.26
C ALA A 110 -7.48 -6.49 10.98
N ARG A 111 -8.51 -6.24 10.16
CA ARG A 111 -8.38 -5.36 8.97
C ARG A 111 -7.99 -3.95 9.34
N ASP A 112 -8.68 -3.39 10.33
CA ASP A 112 -8.41 -2.03 10.81
C ASP A 112 -6.99 -1.90 11.34
N GLU A 113 -6.52 -2.90 12.09
CA GLU A 113 -5.17 -2.91 12.61
C GLU A 113 -4.12 -3.03 11.50
N ARG A 114 -4.35 -3.92 10.52
CA ARG A 114 -3.50 -4.01 9.33
C ARG A 114 -3.45 -2.69 8.56
N ALA A 115 -4.58 -2.01 8.39
CA ALA A 115 -4.63 -0.73 7.69
C ALA A 115 -3.86 0.37 8.42
N ARG A 116 -3.98 0.45 9.76
CA ARG A 116 -3.19 1.39 10.58
C ARG A 116 -1.70 1.09 10.54
N THR A 117 -1.33 -0.18 10.60
CA THR A 117 0.07 -0.63 10.49
C THR A 117 0.65 -0.31 9.12
N ALA A 118 -0.09 -0.55 8.03
CA ALA A 118 0.33 -0.18 6.68
C ALA A 118 0.52 1.34 6.51
N ALA A 119 -0.41 2.14 7.05
CA ALA A 119 -0.30 3.61 7.01
C ALA A 119 0.90 4.13 7.84
N ALA A 120 1.23 3.45 8.94
CA ALA A 120 2.40 3.75 9.75
C ALA A 120 3.73 3.41 9.03
N LEU A 121 3.79 2.25 8.37
CA LEU A 121 4.94 1.89 7.52
C LEU A 121 5.12 2.88 6.36
N SER A 122 4.02 3.36 5.76
CA SER A 122 4.07 4.44 4.77
C SER A 122 4.71 5.72 5.32
N LEU A 123 4.50 6.04 6.61
CA LEU A 123 5.13 7.21 7.24
C LEU A 123 6.63 7.01 7.45
N ILE A 124 7.05 5.83 7.92
CA ILE A 124 8.47 5.49 8.08
C ILE A 124 9.16 5.64 6.71
N TYR A 125 8.58 5.00 5.68
CA TYR A 125 9.09 5.11 4.30
C TYR A 125 9.16 6.55 3.80
N ALA A 126 8.09 7.34 3.98
CA ALA A 126 8.08 8.72 3.52
C ALA A 126 9.15 9.57 4.24
N THR A 127 9.41 9.28 5.51
CA THR A 127 10.42 9.99 6.31
C THR A 127 11.82 9.70 5.82
N GLU A 128 12.13 8.44 5.52
CA GLU A 128 13.46 8.02 5.06
C GLU A 128 13.73 8.38 3.59
N HIS A 129 12.74 8.14 2.72
CA HIS A 129 12.99 8.07 1.27
C HIS A 129 12.32 9.18 0.46
N LEU A 130 11.39 9.95 1.05
CA LEU A 130 10.65 10.99 0.34
C LEU A 130 10.95 12.42 0.80
N GLY A 131 11.94 12.62 1.69
CA GLY A 131 12.30 13.92 2.25
C GLY A 131 12.62 15.00 1.21
N GLY A 132 13.17 14.62 0.05
CA GLY A 132 13.43 15.52 -1.08
C GLY A 132 12.16 16.14 -1.70
N HIS A 133 10.97 15.64 -1.38
CA HIS A 133 9.69 16.15 -1.86
C HIS A 133 8.90 16.93 -0.81
N GLY A 134 9.45 17.12 0.39
CA GLY A 134 8.83 17.84 1.50
C GLY A 134 8.85 17.04 2.80
N LYS A 135 8.31 17.64 3.86
CA LYS A 135 8.26 16.99 5.17
C LYS A 135 7.25 15.84 5.16
N ALA A 136 7.67 14.66 5.62
CA ALA A 136 6.76 13.53 5.81
C ALA A 136 5.70 13.86 6.88
N VAL A 137 4.43 13.63 6.57
CA VAL A 137 3.30 13.97 7.46
C VAL A 137 2.33 12.80 7.54
N ALA A 138 2.01 12.38 8.77
CA ALA A 138 1.12 11.25 9.06
C ALA A 138 -0.24 11.37 8.34
N LYS A 139 -0.84 12.57 8.28
CA LYS A 139 -2.13 12.80 7.60
C LYS A 139 -2.09 12.51 6.09
N LEU A 140 -0.91 12.50 5.47
CA LEU A 140 -0.71 12.17 4.05
C LEU A 140 -0.28 10.71 3.85
N CYS A 141 -0.04 9.96 4.92
CA CYS A 141 0.33 8.55 4.88
C CYS A 141 -0.93 7.70 5.08
N LEU A 142 -1.29 6.94 4.04
CA LEU A 142 -2.61 6.35 3.88
C LEU A 142 -2.51 4.85 3.60
N ALA A 143 -3.53 4.12 4.01
CA ALA A 143 -3.81 2.77 3.56
C ALA A 143 -5.21 2.71 2.97
N TYR A 144 -5.32 2.26 1.72
CA TYR A 144 -6.60 2.11 1.03
C TYR A 144 -6.98 0.64 0.93
N ASP A 145 -8.04 0.24 1.62
CA ASP A 145 -8.62 -1.11 1.50
C ASP A 145 -9.59 -1.13 0.32
N VAL A 146 -9.20 -1.81 -0.76
CA VAL A 146 -9.95 -1.86 -2.02
C VAL A 146 -11.33 -2.46 -1.82
N PHE A 147 -11.41 -3.59 -1.12
CA PHE A 147 -12.66 -4.34 -0.99
C PHE A 147 -13.61 -3.74 0.05
N ARG A 148 -13.10 -3.05 1.06
CA ARG A 148 -13.94 -2.29 2.00
C ARG A 148 -14.30 -0.90 1.48
N GLY A 149 -13.53 -0.36 0.54
CA GLY A 149 -13.72 0.99 0.02
C GLY A 149 -13.42 2.08 1.06
N THR A 150 -12.43 1.84 1.93
CA THR A 150 -12.09 2.76 3.04
C THR A 150 -10.64 3.20 2.97
N VAL A 151 -10.39 4.48 3.22
CA VAL A 151 -9.05 5.06 3.38
C VAL A 151 -8.77 5.25 4.87
N THR A 152 -7.71 4.63 5.36
CA THR A 152 -7.22 4.78 6.73
C THR A 152 -6.02 5.72 6.72
N THR A 153 -6.07 6.76 7.56
CA THR A 153 -4.93 7.66 7.77
C THR A 153 -4.01 7.10 8.83
N CYS A 154 -2.72 7.42 8.74
CA CYS A 154 -1.78 7.12 9.81
C CYS A 154 -2.23 7.80 11.11
N PRO A 155 -2.32 7.07 12.24
CA PRO A 155 -2.75 7.64 13.51
C PRO A 155 -1.77 8.70 14.02
N SER A 156 -2.29 9.68 14.76
CA SER A 156 -1.47 10.73 15.39
C SER A 156 -0.55 10.19 16.49
N GLN A 157 -1.01 9.19 17.24
CA GLN A 157 -0.25 8.50 18.28
C GLN A 157 0.48 7.28 17.70
N ILE A 158 1.45 7.54 16.84
CA ILE A 158 2.18 6.48 16.12
C ILE A 158 3.38 5.93 16.91
N ALA A 159 3.92 6.67 17.88
CA ALA A 159 5.15 6.29 18.59
C ALA A 159 5.11 4.86 19.16
N ARG A 160 4.04 4.51 19.89
CA ARG A 160 3.88 3.14 20.43
C ARG A 160 3.81 2.08 19.34
N ARG A 161 3.23 2.42 18.19
CA ARG A 161 3.09 1.49 17.06
C ARG A 161 4.43 1.25 16.38
N ILE A 162 5.25 2.29 16.21
CA ILE A 162 6.63 2.16 15.72
C ILE A 162 7.45 1.33 16.71
N ALA A 163 7.41 1.64 18.01
CA ALA A 163 8.11 0.88 19.02
C ALA A 163 7.75 -0.61 19.01
N ASN A 164 6.46 -0.94 18.83
CA ASN A 164 6.02 -2.33 18.69
C ASN A 164 6.55 -2.99 17.40
N MET A 165 6.61 -2.26 16.28
CA MET A 165 7.20 -2.77 15.04
C MET A 165 8.69 -3.03 15.20
N GLU A 166 9.41 -2.09 15.81
CA GLU A 166 10.85 -2.20 16.11
C GLU A 166 11.13 -3.41 16.99
N ALA A 167 10.43 -3.55 18.13
CA ALA A 167 10.59 -4.68 19.04
C ALA A 167 10.28 -6.03 18.36
N THR A 168 9.27 -6.06 17.48
CA THR A 168 8.93 -7.28 16.72
C THR A 168 10.04 -7.62 15.71
N CYS A 169 10.57 -6.61 15.01
CA CYS A 169 11.64 -6.83 14.05
C CYS A 169 12.94 -7.26 14.75
N GLU A 170 13.26 -6.66 15.89
CA GLU A 170 14.38 -7.08 16.74
C GLU A 170 14.25 -8.54 17.19
N GLU A 171 13.06 -8.95 17.65
CA GLU A 171 12.80 -10.36 18.02
C GLU A 171 13.01 -11.30 16.84
N VAL A 172 12.54 -10.93 15.64
CA VAL A 172 12.75 -11.70 14.42
C VAL A 172 14.24 -11.78 14.09
N ALA A 173 14.95 -10.66 14.05
CA ALA A 173 16.38 -10.61 13.75
C ALA A 173 17.21 -11.49 14.70
N LEU A 174 16.86 -11.50 15.99
CA LEU A 174 17.53 -12.33 16.99
C LEU A 174 17.27 -13.83 16.80
N ARG A 175 16.05 -14.21 16.41
CA ARG A 175 15.64 -15.63 16.32
C ARG A 175 15.87 -16.26 14.96
N TRP A 176 15.85 -15.47 13.89
CA TRP A 176 15.92 -15.97 12.51
C TRP A 176 17.14 -16.88 12.26
N PRO A 177 18.36 -16.57 12.74
CA PRO A 177 19.53 -17.43 12.52
C PRO A 177 19.42 -18.82 13.14
N ALA A 178 18.57 -19.02 14.16
CA ALA A 178 18.39 -20.30 14.83
C ALA A 178 17.32 -21.20 14.17
N VAL A 179 16.57 -20.69 13.20
CA VAL A 179 15.51 -21.45 12.52
C VAL A 179 16.15 -22.39 11.49
N LYS A 180 16.04 -23.70 11.72
CA LYS A 180 16.41 -24.71 10.72
C LYS A 180 15.43 -24.64 9.56
N VAL A 181 15.95 -24.49 8.34
CA VAL A 181 15.14 -24.54 7.13
C VAL A 181 14.58 -25.96 6.94
N PRO A 182 13.31 -26.10 6.53
CA PRO A 182 12.73 -27.41 6.23
C PRO A 182 13.57 -28.21 5.24
N ASP A 183 13.64 -29.53 5.45
CA ASP A 183 14.47 -30.42 4.63
C ASP A 183 13.98 -30.48 3.16
N ASP A 184 12.74 -30.05 2.90
CA ASP A 184 12.08 -29.98 1.59
C ASP A 184 12.04 -28.57 0.97
N TYR A 185 12.80 -27.61 1.51
CA TYR A 185 12.85 -26.25 0.96
C TYR A 185 13.48 -26.23 -0.45
N ASP A 186 12.67 -25.87 -1.45
CA ASP A 186 13.04 -25.77 -2.88
C ASP A 186 13.30 -24.31 -3.34
N GLY A 187 13.38 -23.38 -2.38
CA GLY A 187 13.55 -21.96 -2.66
C GLY A 187 14.99 -21.55 -3.04
N PRO A 188 15.23 -20.25 -3.23
CA PRO A 188 16.56 -19.73 -3.53
C PRO A 188 17.58 -20.12 -2.43
N PRO A 189 18.86 -20.29 -2.76
CA PRO A 189 19.88 -20.64 -1.77
C PRO A 189 19.90 -19.63 -0.62
N ILE A 190 19.97 -20.16 0.59
CA ILE A 190 20.11 -19.37 1.82
C ILE A 190 21.51 -18.78 1.81
N VAL A 191 21.62 -17.45 1.85
CA VAL A 191 22.89 -16.71 1.91
C VAL A 191 23.24 -16.43 3.36
#